data_AF-A0A2D8P643-F1
#
_entry.id   AF-A0A2D8P643-F1
#
_cell.length_a   1.000
_cell.length_b   1.000
_cell.length_c   1.000
_cell.angle_alpha   90.00
_cell.angle_beta   90.00
_cell.angle_gamma   90.00
#
_symmetry.space_group_name_H-M   'P 1'
#
loop_
_entity.id
_entity.type
_entity.pdbx_description
1 polymer ?
#
loop_
_entity_poly.entity_id
_entity_poly.type
_entity_poly.pdbx_seq_one_letter_code
_entity_poly.pdbx_strand_id
1 'polypeptide(L)'
;MTRPIHYEPHPVSPERKAELRAKGVQIIDAIYAPKEGAAQVEHITREDIDKMPRKEVVDHLEAHGVEGATGKVSDLRNWLKQIMFVDL
;
A
#
# COMPACT_ATOMS: atom_id res chain seq x y z
N MET A 1 1.85 6.12 22.46
CA MET A 1 0.54 6.54 21.91
C MET A 1 0.75 7.11 20.52
N THR A 2 -0.09 6.74 19.55
CA THR A 2 -0.06 7.30 18.19
C THR A 2 -0.61 8.73 18.21
N ARG A 3 0.15 9.70 17.71
CA ARG A 3 -0.30 11.10 17.58
C ARG A 3 -1.13 11.25 16.31
N PRO A 4 -2.23 12.01 16.33
CA PRO A 4 -2.99 12.32 15.12
C PRO A 4 -2.11 13.05 14.09
N ILE A 5 -2.22 12.67 12.82
CA ILE A 5 -1.45 13.29 11.73
C ILE A 5 -2.18 14.55 11.25
N HIS A 6 -1.45 15.66 11.11
CA HIS A 6 -1.92 16.90 10.50
C HIS A 6 -1.05 17.22 9.29
N TYR A 7 -1.68 17.40 8.12
CA TYR A 7 -1.00 17.69 6.87
C TYR A 7 -0.93 19.20 6.63
N GLU A 8 0.27 19.73 6.37
CA GLU A 8 0.49 21.17 6.14
C GLU A 8 1.51 21.41 5.02
N PRO A 9 1.30 22.41 4.13
CA PRO A 9 2.29 22.75 3.10
C PRO A 9 3.60 23.20 3.75
N HIS A 10 4.72 22.60 3.34
CA HIS A 10 6.05 23.07 3.76
C HIS A 10 6.56 24.22 2.87
N PRO A 11 7.34 25.18 3.42
CA PRO A 11 7.83 25.22 4.80
C PRO A 11 6.78 25.71 5.79
N VAL A 12 6.68 25.00 6.92
CA VAL A 12 5.83 25.44 8.03
C VAL A 12 6.58 26.46 8.89
N SER A 13 5.97 27.63 9.11
CA SER A 13 6.48 28.68 9.99
C SER A 13 6.65 28.21 11.45
N PRO A 14 7.63 28.74 12.20
CA PRO A 14 7.90 28.31 13.57
C PRO A 14 6.71 28.50 14.52
N GLU A 15 5.96 29.59 14.38
CA GLU A 15 4.73 29.87 15.15
C GLU A 15 3.69 28.78 14.92
N ARG A 16 3.47 28.41 13.66
CA ARG A 16 2.51 27.38 13.27
C ARG A 16 2.90 25.99 13.77
N LYS A 17 4.20 25.65 13.72
CA LYS A 17 4.71 24.42 14.35
C LYS A 17 4.48 24.39 15.85
N ALA A 18 4.58 25.53 16.55
CA ALA A 18 4.34 25.59 17.98
C ALA A 18 2.87 25.33 18.32
N GLU A 19 1.93 25.93 17.56
CA GLU A 19 0.49 25.64 17.70
C GLU A 19 0.17 24.17 17.49
N LEU A 20 0.71 23.57 16.42
CA LEU A 20 0.47 22.17 16.08
C LEU A 20 1.11 21.22 17.09
N ARG A 21 2.31 21.53 17.60
CA ARG A 21 2.93 20.76 18.68
C ARG A 21 2.13 20.86 19.99
N ALA A 22 1.58 22.03 20.32
CA ALA A 22 0.71 22.20 21.50
C ALA A 22 -0.57 21.36 21.39
N LYS A 23 -1.10 21.16 20.17
CA LYS A 23 -2.23 20.25 19.89
C LYS A 23 -1.85 18.77 19.94
N GLY A 24 -0.57 18.44 20.12
CA GLY A 24 -0.08 17.06 20.19
C GLY A 24 -0.13 16.30 18.86
N VAL A 25 -0.25 16.99 17.72
CA VAL A 25 -0.30 16.36 16.39
C VAL A 25 1.10 16.08 15.84
N GLN A 26 1.19 15.10 14.95
CA GLN A 26 2.36 14.91 14.08
C GLN A 26 2.16 15.69 12.78
N ILE A 27 3.05 16.63 12.51
CA ILE A 27 3.00 17.46 11.29
C ILE A 27 3.66 16.68 10.16
N ILE A 28 2.91 16.45 9.09
CA ILE A 28 3.38 15.79 7.86
C ILE A 28 3.15 16.75 6.70
N ASP A 29 3.98 16.66 5.66
CA ASP A 29 3.82 17.49 4.48
C ASP A 29 2.53 17.16 3.72
N ALA A 30 1.82 18.21 3.28
CA ALA A 30 0.62 18.09 2.45
C ALA A 30 0.82 17.27 1.17
N ILE A 31 2.05 17.13 0.65
CA ILE A 31 2.32 16.23 -0.49
C ILE A 31 2.03 14.75 -0.17
N TYR A 32 2.10 14.36 1.10
CA TYR A 32 1.80 13.00 1.57
C TYR A 32 0.37 12.85 2.06
N ALA A 33 -0.44 13.91 1.98
CA ALA A 33 -1.86 13.78 2.29
C ALA A 33 -2.47 12.73 1.35
N PRO A 34 -3.28 11.79 1.87
CA PRO A 34 -4.04 10.90 1.01
C PRO A 34 -4.96 11.79 0.18
N LYS A 35 -4.69 11.92 -1.12
CA LYS A 35 -5.56 12.68 -2.01
C LYS A 35 -6.94 12.02 -1.95
N GLU A 36 -8.01 12.78 -1.85
CA GLU A 36 -9.36 12.23 -2.10
C GLU A 36 -9.36 11.67 -3.53
N GLY A 37 -9.34 10.33 -3.65
CA GLY A 37 -9.16 9.62 -4.92
C GLY A 37 -7.76 9.09 -5.20
N ALA A 38 -6.78 9.25 -4.30
CA ALA A 38 -5.61 8.38 -4.30
C ALA A 38 -6.15 6.97 -4.04
N ALA A 39 -6.07 6.14 -5.08
CA ALA A 39 -6.36 4.72 -5.00
C ALA A 39 -5.86 4.24 -3.65
N GLN A 40 -6.80 3.82 -2.79
CA GLN A 40 -6.53 2.76 -1.83
C GLN A 40 -5.66 1.80 -2.62
N VAL A 41 -4.36 1.79 -2.33
CA VAL A 41 -3.47 0.76 -2.86
C VAL A 41 -4.15 -0.49 -2.35
N GLU A 42 -4.91 -1.13 -3.23
CA GLU A 42 -5.72 -2.28 -2.89
C GLU A 42 -4.69 -3.25 -2.38
N HIS A 43 -4.64 -3.39 -1.05
CA HIS A 43 -3.71 -4.27 -0.41
C HIS A 43 -4.25 -5.64 -0.74
N ILE A 44 -3.85 -6.16 -1.91
CA ILE A 44 -4.36 -7.39 -2.50
C ILE A 44 -4.32 -8.42 -1.39
N THR A 45 -5.46 -8.80 -0.82
CA THR A 45 -5.43 -9.73 0.30
C THR A 45 -5.22 -11.15 -0.22
N ARG A 46 -4.85 -12.08 0.68
CA ARG A 46 -4.78 -13.50 0.33
C ARG A 46 -6.11 -14.01 -0.25
N GLU A 47 -7.24 -13.48 0.22
CA GLU A 47 -8.59 -13.84 -0.24
C GLU A 47 -8.91 -13.26 -1.63
N ASP A 48 -8.40 -12.07 -1.93
CA ASP A 48 -8.54 -11.47 -3.26
C ASP A 48 -7.79 -12.30 -4.31
N ILE A 49 -6.61 -12.83 -3.96
CA ILE A 49 -5.85 -13.73 -4.84
C ILE A 49 -6.64 -15.01 -5.16
N ASP A 50 -7.43 -15.55 -4.22
CA ASP A 50 -8.26 -16.74 -4.47
C ASP A 50 -9.38 -16.49 -5.49
N LYS A 51 -9.86 -15.26 -5.60
CA LYS A 51 -10.92 -14.87 -6.55
C LYS A 51 -10.35 -14.35 -7.87
N MET A 52 -9.05 -14.05 -7.92
CA MET A 52 -8.38 -13.46 -9.08
C MET A 52 -8.39 -14.41 -10.28
N PRO A 53 -8.78 -13.94 -11.48
CA PRO A 53 -8.78 -14.76 -12.70
C PRO A 53 -7.35 -15.07 -13.14
N ARG A 54 -7.17 -16.18 -13.89
CA ARG A 54 -5.84 -16.67 -14.30
C ARG A 54 -4.97 -15.60 -14.95
N LYS A 55 -5.54 -14.76 -15.84
CA LYS A 55 -4.80 -13.73 -16.56
C LYS A 55 -4.12 -12.76 -15.59
N GLU A 56 -4.87 -12.26 -14.60
CA GLU A 56 -4.37 -11.29 -13.62
C GLU A 56 -3.34 -11.93 -12.68
N VAL A 57 -3.52 -13.21 -12.31
CA VAL A 57 -2.51 -13.94 -11.50
C VAL A 57 -1.19 -14.05 -12.27
N VAL A 58 -1.23 -14.33 -13.56
CA VAL A 58 -0.01 -14.41 -14.40
C VAL A 58 0.64 -13.04 -14.55
N ASP A 59 -0.14 -11.99 -14.78
CA ASP A 59 0.35 -10.60 -14.89
C ASP A 59 1.11 -10.18 -13.62
N HIS A 60 0.54 -10.48 -12.44
CA HIS A 60 1.21 -10.25 -11.16
C HIS A 60 2.48 -11.09 -10.99
N LEU A 61 2.46 -12.37 -11.37
CA LEU A 61 3.65 -13.23 -11.32
C LEU A 61 4.77 -12.69 -12.22
N GLU A 62 4.45 -12.24 -13.44
CA GLU A 62 5.40 -11.63 -14.37
C GLU A 62 5.94 -10.29 -13.83
N ALA A 63 5.08 -9.46 -13.22
CA ALA A 63 5.49 -8.22 -12.55
C ALA A 63 6.46 -8.48 -11.37
N HIS A 64 6.37 -9.66 -10.75
CA HIS A 64 7.30 -10.12 -9.73
C HIS A 64 8.52 -10.90 -10.29
N GLY A 65 8.69 -10.94 -11.61
CA GLY A 65 9.84 -11.55 -12.28
C GLY A 65 9.71 -13.05 -12.57
N VAL A 66 8.51 -13.62 -12.48
CA VAL A 66 8.22 -15.00 -12.88
C VAL A 66 7.67 -15.04 -14.31
N GLU A 67 8.57 -15.21 -15.27
CA GLU A 67 8.20 -15.31 -16.69
C GLU A 67 7.67 -16.71 -17.05
N GLY A 68 6.61 -16.76 -17.85
CA GLY A 68 6.12 -18.03 -18.43
C GLY A 68 5.46 -18.98 -17.42
N ALA A 69 4.80 -18.45 -16.38
CA ALA A 69 4.10 -19.27 -15.40
C ALA A 69 2.92 -20.04 -16.05
N THR A 70 3.14 -21.33 -16.34
CA THR A 70 2.12 -22.23 -16.92
C THR A 70 1.70 -23.28 -15.91
N GLY A 71 0.39 -23.53 -15.78
CA GLY A 71 -0.13 -24.55 -14.88
C GLY A 71 -1.61 -24.37 -14.56
N LYS A 72 -2.07 -25.05 -13.52
CA LYS A 72 -3.42 -24.89 -12.96
C LYS A 72 -3.49 -23.58 -12.18
N VAL A 73 -4.62 -22.87 -12.28
CA VAL A 73 -4.80 -21.56 -11.64
C VAL A 73 -4.62 -21.60 -10.12
N SER A 74 -4.98 -22.72 -9.47
CA SER A 74 -4.79 -22.93 -8.04
C SER A 74 -3.32 -22.86 -7.64
N ASP A 75 -2.44 -23.53 -8.39
CA ASP A 75 -1.00 -23.54 -8.14
C ASP A 75 -0.37 -22.17 -8.41
N LEU A 76 -0.81 -21.47 -9.46
CA LEU A 76 -0.37 -20.11 -9.76
C LEU A 76 -0.74 -19.12 -8.65
N ARG A 77 -1.96 -19.23 -8.10
CA ARG A 77 -2.39 -18.40 -6.96
C ARG A 77 -1.57 -18.69 -5.71
N ASN A 78 -1.26 -19.95 -5.43
CA ASN A 78 -0.39 -20.32 -4.32
C ASN A 78 1.01 -19.75 -4.49
N TRP A 79 1.56 -19.80 -5.70
CA TRP A 79 2.86 -19.21 -6.00
C TRP A 79 2.86 -17.69 -5.79
N LEU A 80 1.83 -17.00 -6.31
CA LEU A 80 1.68 -15.56 -6.11
C LEU A 80 1.58 -15.22 -4.63
N LYS A 81 0.82 -16.01 -3.84
CA LYS A 81 0.73 -15.85 -2.39
C LYS A 81 2.10 -15.99 -1.71
N GLN A 82 2.93 -16.97 -2.11
CA GLN A 82 4.26 -17.14 -1.52
C GLN A 82 5.21 -15.97 -1.84
N ILE A 83 5.11 -15.40 -3.04
CA ILE A 83 5.94 -14.26 -3.43
C ILE A 83 5.51 -12.97 -2.72
N MET A 84 4.20 -12.70 -2.68
CA MET A 84 3.65 -11.49 -2.07
C MET A 84 3.62 -11.54 -0.55
N PHE A 85 3.40 -12.72 0.02
CA PHE A 85 3.31 -12.97 1.45
C PHE A 85 4.32 -14.03 1.81
N VAL A 86 5.59 -13.63 1.86
CA VAL A 86 6.63 -14.46 2.48
C VAL A 86 6.19 -14.73 3.92
N ASP A 87 5.74 -15.95 4.21
CA ASP A 87 5.52 -16.41 5.58
C ASP A 87 6.89 -16.36 6.28
N LEU A 88 7.06 -15.35 7.14
CA LEU A 88 8.23 -15.15 8.02
C LEU A 88 8.18 -16.11 9.20
#